data_AF-A0A7L9BS29-F1
#
_entry.id   AF-A0A7L9BS29-F1
#
_cell.length_a   1.000
_cell.length_b   1.000
_cell.length_c   1.000
_cell.angle_alpha   90.00
_cell.angle_beta   90.00
_cell.angle_gamma   90.00
#
_symmetry.space_group_name_H-M   'P 1'
#
loop_
_entity.id
_entity.type
_entity.pdbx_description
1 polymer ?
#
loop_
_entity_poly.entity_id
_entity_poly.type
_entity_poly.pdbx_seq_one_letter_code
_entity_poly.pdbx_strand_id
1 'polypeptide(L)'
;MKKHNRTPAPQQPTAAETYAARRGDIARLMDVLQMELDKHAEAAKADPLNWGRTGDLGKVRSDLIDLVGFMSGMEREHVEAFLNDAE
;
A
#
# COMPACT_ATOMS: atom_id res chain seq x y z
N MET A 1 -35.06 -20.22 -40.76
CA MET A 1 -34.21 -20.56 -39.60
C MET A 1 -33.61 -19.28 -39.05
N LYS A 2 -34.06 -18.79 -37.88
CA LYS A 2 -33.49 -17.59 -37.25
C LYS A 2 -32.16 -17.99 -36.59
N LYS A 3 -31.04 -17.46 -37.09
CA LYS A 3 -29.74 -17.61 -36.45
C LYS A 3 -29.74 -16.75 -35.17
N HIS A 4 -29.70 -17.39 -34.01
CA HIS A 4 -29.47 -16.68 -32.76
C HIS A 4 -27.99 -16.29 -32.69
N ASN A 5 -27.67 -15.00 -32.88
CA ASN A 5 -26.37 -14.47 -32.50
C ASN A 5 -26.31 -14.46 -30.96
N ARG A 6 -25.63 -15.45 -30.39
CA ARG A 6 -25.20 -15.40 -28.99
C ARG A 6 -24.01 -14.44 -28.93
N THR A 7 -24.19 -13.27 -28.33
CA THR A 7 -23.09 -12.42 -27.90
C THR A 7 -22.23 -13.23 -26.91
N PRO A 8 -20.90 -13.34 -27.09
CA PRO A 8 -20.05 -13.99 -26.11
C PRO A 8 -20.15 -13.24 -24.78
N ALA A 9 -20.22 -13.98 -23.67
CA ALA A 9 -20.11 -13.38 -22.35
C ALA A 9 -18.75 -12.65 -22.23
N PRO A 10 -18.67 -11.52 -21.51
CA PRO A 10 -17.40 -10.85 -21.28
C PRO A 10 -16.40 -11.84 -20.69
N GLN A 11 -15.22 -11.92 -21.29
CA GLN A 11 -14.17 -12.81 -20.80
C GLN A 11 -13.71 -12.30 -19.43
N GLN A 12 -13.69 -13.19 -18.45
CA GLN A 12 -13.08 -12.89 -17.16
C GLN A 12 -11.58 -12.65 -17.36
N PRO A 13 -10.98 -11.67 -16.66
CA PRO A 13 -9.57 -11.40 -16.77
C PRO A 13 -8.77 -12.63 -16.33
N THR A 14 -7.65 -12.85 -17.01
CA THR A 14 -6.68 -13.88 -16.65
C THR A 14 -6.00 -13.52 -15.33
N ALA A 15 -5.33 -14.50 -14.72
CA ALA A 15 -4.50 -14.28 -13.53
C ALA A 15 -3.40 -13.24 -13.80
N ALA A 16 -2.80 -13.25 -15.00
CA ALA A 16 -1.74 -12.31 -15.38
C ALA A 16 -2.26 -10.86 -15.49
N GLU A 17 -3.42 -10.67 -16.12
CA GLU A 17 -4.07 -9.34 -16.21
C GLU A 17 -4.48 -8.84 -14.83
N THR A 18 -5.05 -9.71 -14.00
CA THR A 18 -5.44 -9.38 -12.63
C THR A 18 -4.22 -9.00 -11.77
N TYR A 19 -3.12 -9.73 -11.92
CA TYR A 19 -1.87 -9.42 -11.23
C TYR A 19 -1.31 -8.06 -11.67
N ALA A 20 -1.23 -7.81 -12.97
CA ALA A 20 -0.74 -6.55 -13.52
C ALA A 20 -1.59 -5.35 -13.05
N ALA A 21 -2.92 -5.50 -13.07
CA ALA A 21 -3.84 -4.48 -12.56
C ALA A 21 -3.61 -4.18 -11.07
N ARG A 22 -3.56 -5.21 -10.23
CA ARG A 22 -3.31 -5.08 -8.78
C ARG A 22 -1.95 -4.46 -8.48
N ARG A 23 -0.90 -4.85 -9.22
CA ARG A 23 0.41 -4.21 -9.11
C ARG A 23 0.33 -2.72 -9.44
N GLY A 24 -0.42 -2.36 -10.48
CA GLY A 24 -0.66 -0.97 -10.85
C GLY A 24 -1.43 -0.18 -9.78
N ASP A 25 -2.45 -0.80 -9.15
CA ASP A 25 -3.17 -0.19 -8.02
C ASP A 25 -2.26 0.05 -6.83
N ILE A 26 -1.42 -0.93 -6.47
CA ILE A 26 -0.47 -0.80 -5.36
C ILE A 26 0.51 0.34 -5.63
N ALA A 27 1.06 0.46 -6.85
CA ALA A 27 1.94 1.56 -7.21
C ALA A 27 1.27 2.93 -6.99
N ARG A 28 0.01 3.09 -7.45
CA ARG A 28 -0.76 4.32 -7.22
C ARG A 28 -1.01 4.59 -5.73
N LEU A 29 -1.29 3.56 -4.95
CA LEU A 29 -1.49 3.70 -3.50
C LEU A 29 -0.20 4.14 -2.80
N MET A 30 0.97 3.69 -3.24
CA MET A 30 2.26 4.16 -2.71
C MET A 30 2.51 5.63 -3.05
N ASP A 31 2.19 6.05 -4.28
CA ASP A 31 2.30 7.46 -4.68
C ASP A 31 1.38 8.36 -3.81
N VAL A 32 0.14 7.92 -3.60
CA VAL A 32 -0.81 8.64 -2.74
C VAL A 32 -0.35 8.66 -1.28
N LEU A 33 0.18 7.54 -0.76
CA LEU A 33 0.72 7.48 0.60
C LEU A 33 1.83 8.50 0.80
N GLN A 34 2.74 8.65 -0.17
CA GLN A 34 3.79 9.67 -0.10
C GLN A 34 3.19 11.09 -0.07
N MET A 35 2.21 11.38 -0.91
CA MET A 35 1.53 12.68 -0.91
C MET A 35 0.85 12.98 0.43
N GLU A 36 0.23 11.99 1.07
CA GLU A 36 -0.40 12.18 2.38
C GLU A 36 0.63 12.35 3.51
N LEU A 37 1.77 11.65 3.45
CA LEU A 37 2.88 11.86 4.37
C LEU A 37 3.45 13.29 4.27
N ASP A 38 3.57 13.83 3.07
CA ASP A 38 4.04 15.20 2.85
C ASP A 38 3.06 16.23 3.45
N LYS A 39 1.74 16.05 3.22
CA LYS A 39 0.71 16.90 3.84
C LYS A 39 0.74 16.80 5.37
N HIS A 40 0.92 15.59 5.88
CA HIS A 40 1.02 15.34 7.31
C HIS A 40 2.24 16.03 7.91
N ALA A 41 3.38 16.05 7.21
CA ALA A 41 4.58 16.78 7.63
C ALA A 41 4.35 18.29 7.70
N GLU A 42 3.65 18.89 6.72
CA GLU A 42 3.28 20.31 6.78
C GLU A 42 2.34 20.61 7.96
N ALA A 43 1.38 19.73 8.24
CA ALA A 43 0.52 19.86 9.41
C ALA A 43 1.32 19.78 10.72
N ALA A 44 2.30 18.88 10.82
CA ALA A 44 3.17 18.75 11.98
C ALA A 44 4.05 19.98 12.21
N LYS A 45 4.56 20.61 11.14
CA LYS A 45 5.30 21.88 11.24
C LYS A 45 4.43 23.02 11.77
N ALA A 46 3.15 23.05 11.39
CA ALA A 46 2.22 24.09 11.83
C ALA A 46 1.87 24.01 13.32
N ASP A 47 1.99 22.83 13.93
CA ASP A 47 1.72 22.61 15.35
C ASP A 47 2.65 21.50 15.90
N PRO A 48 3.90 21.87 16.26
CA PRO A 48 4.98 20.94 16.54
C PRO A 48 4.89 20.26 17.91
N LEU A 49 4.01 20.70 18.80
CA LEU A 49 3.81 20.09 20.11
C LEU A 49 2.70 19.01 20.10
N ASN A 50 2.10 18.77 18.95
CA ASN A 50 1.04 17.79 18.80
C ASN A 50 1.60 16.37 18.63
N TRP A 51 1.68 15.67 19.76
CA TRP A 51 2.10 14.28 19.83
C TRP A 51 1.18 13.30 19.10
N GLY A 52 -0.07 13.69 18.80
CA GLY A 52 -0.98 12.87 18.00
C GLY A 52 -0.39 12.55 16.62
N ARG A 53 0.25 13.53 15.98
CA ARG A 53 0.89 13.35 14.67
C ARG A 53 2.08 12.39 14.72
N THR A 54 2.85 12.41 15.80
CA THR A 54 3.92 11.41 16.02
C THR A 54 3.32 10.01 16.19
N GLY A 55 2.21 9.90 16.93
CA GLY A 55 1.47 8.65 17.10
C GLY A 55 0.93 8.09 15.78
N ASP A 56 0.37 8.96 14.93
CA ASP A 56 -0.13 8.60 13.60
C ASP A 56 0.98 7.96 12.74
N LEU A 57 2.19 8.55 12.72
CA LEU A 57 3.34 7.98 12.02
C LEU A 57 3.80 6.66 12.63
N GLY A 58 3.68 6.49 13.95
CA GLY A 58 3.93 5.21 14.63
C GLY A 58 3.01 4.09 14.11
N LYS A 59 1.72 4.38 13.93
CA LYS A 59 0.76 3.43 13.34
C LYS A 59 1.10 3.12 11.88
N VAL A 60 1.37 4.13 11.06
CA VAL A 60 1.75 3.95 9.64
C VAL A 60 3.00 3.07 9.53
N ARG A 61 4.04 3.33 10.33
CA ARG A 61 5.25 2.50 10.39
C ARG A 61 4.91 1.05 10.73
N SER A 62 4.08 0.83 11.75
CA SER A 62 3.67 -0.51 12.17
C SER A 62 2.98 -1.30 11.07
N ASP A 63 2.06 -0.66 10.34
CA ASP A 63 1.32 -1.32 9.25
C ASP A 63 2.21 -1.66 8.05
N LEU A 64 3.15 -0.77 7.73
CA LEU A 64 4.13 -1.02 6.67
C LEU A 64 5.07 -2.18 7.02
N ILE A 65 5.47 -2.29 8.29
CA ILE A 65 6.25 -3.44 8.76
C ILE A 65 5.48 -4.75 8.58
N ASP A 66 4.21 -4.80 8.99
CA ASP A 66 3.39 -6.00 8.84
C ASP A 66 3.18 -6.36 7.35
N LEU A 67 2.97 -5.35 6.50
CA LEU A 67 2.85 -5.55 5.06
C LEU A 67 4.15 -6.08 4.44
N VAL A 68 5.30 -5.53 4.82
CA VAL A 68 6.61 -5.99 4.36
C VAL A 68 6.86 -7.42 4.84
N GLY A 69 6.62 -7.72 6.12
CA GLY A 69 6.78 -9.06 6.67
C GLY A 69 5.94 -10.10 5.92
N PHE A 70 4.68 -9.77 5.62
CA PHE A 70 3.82 -10.59 4.77
C PHE A 70 4.42 -10.83 3.37
N MET A 71 4.91 -9.78 2.71
CA MET A 71 5.45 -9.88 1.34
C MET A 71 6.79 -10.61 1.27
N SER A 72 7.65 -10.46 2.28
CA SER A 72 9.00 -11.04 2.31
C SER A 72 9.06 -12.41 2.98
N GLY A 73 7.98 -12.83 3.68
CA GLY A 73 7.98 -14.02 4.52
C GLY A 73 8.89 -13.89 5.74
N MET A 74 9.16 -12.66 6.18
CA MET A 74 9.96 -12.40 7.38
C MET A 74 9.03 -12.13 8.56
N GLU A 75 9.42 -12.62 9.73
CA GLU A 75 8.79 -12.21 10.98
C GLU A 75 8.96 -10.71 11.21
N ARG A 76 7.98 -10.10 11.87
CA ARG A 76 7.94 -8.66 12.16
C ARG A 76 9.23 -8.16 12.80
N GLU A 77 9.75 -8.91 13.76
CA GLU A 77 10.96 -8.58 14.53
C GLU A 77 12.19 -8.46 13.63
N HIS A 78 12.27 -9.26 12.56
CA HIS A 78 13.37 -9.18 11.59
C HIS A 78 13.26 -7.94 10.70
N VAL A 79 12.03 -7.56 10.31
CA VAL A 79 11.80 -6.31 9.57
C VAL A 79 12.15 -5.10 10.46
N GLU A 80 11.77 -5.13 11.74
CA GLU A 80 12.11 -4.09 12.70
C GLU A 80 13.61 -3.98 12.95
N ALA A 81 14.31 -5.11 13.10
CA ALA A 81 15.77 -5.14 13.23
C ALA A 81 16.46 -4.50 12.01
N PHE A 82 16.03 -4.85 10.80
CA PHE A 82 16.57 -4.25 9.57
C PHE A 82 16.42 -2.72 9.54
N LEU A 83 15.30 -2.17 10.02
CA LEU A 83 15.10 -0.71 10.08
C LEU A 83 15.97 -0.04 11.14
N ASN A 84 16.21 -0.69 12.28
CA ASN A 84 17.00 -0.13 13.37
C ASN A 84 18.51 -0.19 13.09
N ASP A 85 18.97 -1.15 12.27
CA ASP A 85 20.37 -1.26 11.83
C ASP A 85 20.74 -0.23 10.74
N ALA A 86 19.75 0.47 10.18
CA ALA A 86 19.91 1.49 9.14
C ALA A 86 20.10 2.93 9.69
N GLU A 87 20.10 3.11 11.02
CA GLU A 87 20.47 4.35 11.73
C GLU A 87 21.96 4.37 12.13
#